data_AF-A0A951HJ84-F1
#
_entry.id   AF-A0A951HJ84-F1
#
_cell.length_a   1.000
_cell.length_b   1.000
_cell.length_c   1.000
_cell.angle_alpha   90.00
_cell.angle_beta   90.00
_cell.angle_gamma   90.00
#
_symmetry.space_group_name_H-M   'P 1'
#
loop_
_entity.id
_entity.type
_entity.pdbx_description
1 polymer ?
#
loop_
_entity_poly.entity_id
_entity_poly.type
_entity_poly.pdbx_seq_one_letter_code
_entity_poly.pdbx_strand_id
1 'polypeptide(L)' 'MKKALSLALTLALAACASLLAWLWRARAALTYNEAGRYYDGADGVVYDDGAVLIYGLLALLFGLLLLASVLMTARLWPR' A
#
# COMPACT_ATOMS: atom_id res chain seq x y z
N MET A 1 -16.88 16.84 14.67
CA MET A 1 -15.85 16.99 13.61
C MET A 1 -14.66 16.04 13.80
N LYS A 2 -13.98 16.01 14.96
CA LYS A 2 -12.80 15.13 15.22
C LYS A 2 -13.02 13.65 14.89
N LYS A 3 -14.19 13.11 15.25
CA LYS A 3 -14.63 11.73 14.94
C LYS A 3 -14.68 11.45 13.42
N ALA A 4 -15.43 12.26 12.68
CA ALA A 4 -15.57 12.11 11.23
C ALA A 4 -14.23 12.26 10.49
N LEU A 5 -13.39 13.22 10.92
CA LEU A 5 -12.05 13.41 10.37
C LEU A 5 -11.14 12.21 10.62
N SER A 6 -11.14 11.67 11.85
CA SER A 6 -10.37 10.47 12.20
C SER A 6 -10.80 9.27 11.37
N LEU A 7 -12.10 9.07 11.22
CA LEU A 7 -12.66 7.98 10.40
C LEU A 7 -12.28 8.14 8.92
N ALA A 8 -12.40 9.35 8.36
CA ALA A 8 -12.01 9.63 6.98
C ALA A 8 -10.52 9.35 6.75
N LEU A 9 -9.65 9.75 7.68
CA LEU A 9 -8.22 9.45 7.64
C LEU A 9 -7.97 7.94 7.69
N THR A 10 -8.63 7.21 8.59
CA THR A 10 -8.49 5.75 8.68
C THR A 10 -8.89 5.07 7.37
N LEU A 11 -10.01 5.50 6.74
CA LEU A 11 -10.45 4.96 5.47
C LEU A 11 -9.46 5.28 4.33
N ALA A 12 -8.93 6.50 4.29
CA ALA A 12 -7.93 6.88 3.30
C ALA A 12 -6.64 6.04 3.45
N LEU A 13 -6.15 5.88 4.67
CA LEU A 13 -4.99 5.03 4.97
C LEU A 13 -5.24 3.57 4.60
N ALA A 14 -6.45 3.05 4.85
CA ALA A 14 -6.83 1.70 4.48
C ALA A 14 -6.79 1.52 2.96
N ALA A 15 -7.39 2.45 2.21
CA ALA A 15 -7.36 2.42 0.75
C ALA A 15 -5.92 2.46 0.20
N CYS A 16 -5.08 3.35 0.72
CA CYS A 16 -3.66 3.43 0.32
C CYS A 16 -2.88 2.16 0.65
N ALA A 17 -3.01 1.63 1.88
CA ALA A 17 -2.33 0.41 2.30
C ALA A 17 -2.75 -0.79 1.44
N SER A 18 -4.05 -0.93 1.16
CA SER A 18 -4.57 -2.00 0.30
C SER A 18 -4.08 -1.88 -1.14
N LEU A 19 -4.07 -0.66 -1.71
CA LEU A 19 -3.57 -0.42 -3.07
C LEU A 19 -2.08 -0.76 -3.17
N LEU A 20 -1.26 -0.32 -2.21
CA LEU A 20 0.17 -0.60 -2.17
C LEU A 20 0.46 -2.09 -1.98
N ALA A 21 -0.28 -2.77 -1.10
CA ALA A 21 -0.14 -4.21 -0.91
C ALA A 21 -0.54 -4.99 -2.18
N TRP A 22 -1.58 -4.55 -2.89
CA TRP A 22 -1.98 -5.13 -4.17
C TRP A 22 -0.90 -4.93 -5.23
N LEU A 23 -0.36 -3.71 -5.37
CA LEU A 23 0.75 -3.42 -6.29
C LEU A 23 1.98 -4.25 -5.95
N TRP A 24 2.37 -4.32 -4.68
CA TRP A 24 3.48 -5.14 -4.24
C TRP A 24 3.32 -6.60 -4.66
N ARG A 25 2.14 -7.19 -4.40
CA ARG A 25 1.84 -8.58 -4.79
C ARG A 25 1.83 -8.76 -6.31
N ALA A 26 1.26 -7.82 -7.05
CA ALA A 26 1.23 -7.86 -8.51
C ALA A 26 2.65 -7.80 -9.09
N ARG A 27 3.52 -6.93 -8.55
CA ARG A 27 4.91 -6.80 -8.99
C ARG A 27 5.78 -7.99 -8.56
N ALA A 28 5.55 -8.55 -7.38
CA ALA A 28 6.30 -9.72 -6.89
C ALA A 28 6.01 -11.00 -7.70
N ALA A 29 4.88 -11.05 -8.41
CA ALA A 29 4.50 -12.19 -9.27
C ALA A 29 5.12 -12.14 -10.68
N LEU A 30 5.78 -11.03 -11.06
CA LEU A 30 6.39 -10.88 -12.38
C LEU A 30 7.71 -11.64 -12.47
N THR A 31 7.99 -12.18 -13.64
CA THR A 31 9.25 -12.89 -13.93
C THR A 31 10.25 -11.91 -14.55
N TYR A 32 11.07 -11.29 -13.71
CA TYR A 32 12.12 -10.38 -14.16
C TYR A 32 13.27 -11.13 -14.83
N ASN A 33 13.93 -10.49 -15.81
CA ASN A 33 15.12 -11.03 -16.45
C ASN A 33 16.39 -10.82 -15.59
N GLU A 34 17.55 -11.26 -16.08
CA GLU A 34 18.84 -11.12 -15.38
C GLU A 34 19.23 -9.67 -15.08
N ALA A 35 18.65 -8.70 -15.81
CA ALA A 35 18.86 -7.28 -15.60
C ALA A 35 17.82 -6.63 -14.66
N GLY A 36 16.98 -7.43 -13.99
CA GLY A 36 15.94 -6.94 -13.07
C GLY A 36 14.75 -6.28 -13.76
N ARG A 37 14.52 -6.55 -15.06
CA ARG A 37 13.46 -5.89 -15.85
C ARG A 37 12.41 -6.88 -16.33
N TYR A 38 11.16 -6.43 -16.34
CA TYR A 38 10.04 -7.11 -16.98
C TYR A 38 9.34 -6.16 -17.95
N TYR A 39 9.20 -6.57 -19.21
CA TYR A 39 8.48 -5.79 -20.22
C TYR A 39 7.04 -6.29 -20.33
N ASP A 40 6.10 -5.38 -20.11
CA ASP A 40 4.69 -5.62 -20.34
C ASP A 40 4.32 -5.18 -21.76
N GLY A 41 4.09 -6.17 -22.63
CA GLY A 41 3.75 -5.92 -24.03
C GLY A 41 2.34 -5.36 -24.24
N ALA A 42 1.44 -5.47 -23.26
CA ALA A 42 0.09 -4.91 -23.36
C ALA A 42 0.10 -3.39 -23.14
N ASP A 43 0.83 -2.94 -22.12
CA ASP A 43 0.91 -1.53 -21.75
C ASP A 43 2.09 -0.78 -22.40
N GLY A 44 3.06 -1.51 -22.97
CA GLY A 44 4.29 -0.94 -23.53
C GLY A 44 5.22 -0.37 -22.45
N VAL A 45 5.15 -0.90 -21.22
CA VAL A 45 5.87 -0.40 -20.05
C VAL A 45 6.94 -1.41 -19.59
N VAL A 46 8.09 -0.90 -19.15
CA VAL A 46 9.12 -1.70 -18.49
C VAL A 46 9.03 -1.48 -16.99
N TYR A 47 8.94 -2.57 -16.23
CA TYR A 47 8.95 -2.59 -14.78
C TYR A 47 10.31 -3.06 -14.27
N ASP A 48 10.73 -2.49 -13.14
CA ASP A 48 12.00 -2.77 -12.46
C ASP A 48 11.73 -3.58 -11.18
N ASP A 49 12.58 -4.56 -10.89
CA ASP A 49 12.45 -5.45 -9.73
C ASP A 49 12.57 -4.70 -8.40
N GLY A 50 13.31 -3.58 -8.38
CA GLY A 50 13.41 -2.67 -7.24
C GLY A 50 12.06 -2.10 -6.81
N ALA A 51 11.09 -2.01 -7.73
CA ALA A 51 9.74 -1.57 -7.42
C ALA A 51 9.04 -2.51 -6.42
N VAL A 52 9.35 -3.81 -6.44
CA VAL A 52 8.80 -4.78 -5.48
C VAL A 52 9.16 -4.37 -4.06
N LEU A 53 10.44 -4.07 -3.79
CA LEU A 53 10.88 -3.66 -2.46
C LEU A 53 10.21 -2.34 -2.03
N ILE A 54 10.16 -1.35 -2.94
CA ILE A 54 9.58 -0.04 -2.65
C ILE A 54 8.10 -0.16 -2.29
N TYR A 55 7.30 -0.85 -3.11
CA TYR A 55 5.87 -1.03 -2.81
C TYR A 55 5.64 -1.85 -1.55
N GLY A 56 6.49 -2.85 -1.27
CA GLY A 56 6.43 -3.61 -0.02
C GLY A 56 6.70 -2.75 1.22
N LEU A 57 7.73 -1.90 1.19
CA LEU A 57 8.05 -0.97 2.29
C LEU A 57 6.96 0.07 2.48
N LEU A 58 6.41 0.62 1.40
CA LEU A 58 5.30 1.57 1.47
C LEU A 58 4.02 0.91 2.01
N ALA A 59 3.70 -0.31 1.58
CA ALA A 59 2.57 -1.07 2.09
C ALA A 59 2.70 -1.33 3.60
N LEU A 60 3.90 -1.70 4.06
CA LEU A 60 4.20 -1.89 5.48
C LEU A 60 4.03 -0.58 6.26
N LEU A 61 4.63 0.51 5.79
CA LEU A 61 4.54 1.82 6.43
C LEU A 61 3.09 2.29 6.57
N PHE A 62 2.31 2.24 5.49
CA PHE A 62 0.91 2.63 5.52
C PHE A 62 0.05 1.67 6.35
N GLY A 63 0.39 0.38 6.39
CA GLY A 63 -0.25 -0.59 7.28
C GLY A 63 -0.03 -0.25 8.77
N LEU A 64 1.18 0.17 9.14
CA LEU A 64 1.48 0.62 10.51
C LEU A 64 0.74 1.93 10.85
N LEU A 65 0.73 2.89 9.93
CA LEU A 65 -0.03 4.14 10.10
C LEU A 65 -1.54 3.89 10.21
N LEU A 66 -2.06 2.95 9.42
CA LEU A 66 -3.45 2.51 9.50
C LEU A 66 -3.75 1.91 10.88
N LEU A 67 -2.90 1.00 11.38
CA LEU A 67 -3.09 0.40 12.70
C LEU A 67 -3.11 1.47 13.81
N ALA A 68 -2.16 2.41 13.78
CA ALA A 68 -2.14 3.54 14.71
C ALA A 68 -3.42 4.39 14.61
N SER A 69 -3.87 4.69 13.38
CA SER A 69 -5.10 5.44 13.12
C SER A 69 -6.34 4.72 13.64
N VAL A 70 -6.45 3.40 13.43
CA VAL A 70 -7.56 2.58 13.95
C VAL A 70 -7.60 2.64 15.47
N LEU A 71 -6.46 2.50 16.16
CA LEU A 71 -6.39 2.58 17.62
C LEU A 71 -6.81 3.97 18.13
N MET A 72 -6.39 5.04 17.45
CA MET A 72 -6.81 6.41 17.79
C MET A 72 -8.31 6.61 17.57
N THR A 73 -8.83 6.18 16.42
CA THR A 73 -10.26 6.25 16.08
C THR A 73 -11.08 5.44 17.10
N ALA A 74 -10.66 4.24 17.48
CA ALA A 74 -11.36 3.43 18.48
C ALA A 74 -11.44 4.12 19.85
N ARG A 75 -10.38 4.81 20.29
CA ARG A 75 -10.37 5.59 21.54
C ARG A 75 -11.35 6.76 21.54
N LEU A 76 -11.68 7.32 20.37
CA LEU A 76 -12.64 8.42 20.25
C LEU A 76 -14.10 7.96 20.39
N TRP A 77 -14.37 6.66 20.31
CA TRP A 77 -15.66 6.06 20.61
C TRP A 77 -15.56 5.19 21.87
N PRO A 78 -15.40 5.81 23.06
CA PRO A 78 -15.57 5.08 24.30
C PRO A 78 -17.02 4.55 24.35
N ARG A 79 -17.15 3.28 24.77
CA ARG A 79 -18.43 2.56 24.92
C ARG A 79 -19.39 3.29 25.83
#